data_AF-E5YJI6-F1
#
_entry.id   AF-E5YJI6-F1
#
_cell.length_a   1.000
_cell.length_b   1.000
_cell.length_c   1.000
_cell.angle_alpha   90.00
_cell.angle_beta   90.00
_cell.angle_gamma   90.00
#
_symmetry.space_group_name_H-M   'P 1'
#
loop_
_entity.id
_entity.type
_entity.pdbx_description
1 polymer ?
#
loop_
_entity_poly.entity_id
_entity_poly.type
_entity_poly.pdbx_seq_one_letter_code
_entity_poly.pdbx_strand_id
1 'polypeptide(L)'
;MKRILTATALSLAMMSTFTWAADSAATVPAATTTVSTNVLTAQQAKEVAKVAQQGFNAMRDVQYARVSLFRGYPDVAQKLVNQANTLLSDDSTNWKEFIKTDKKTPLAGDNYVVINASISLAEDFVATPEKQKAIDSANAKFKKGDHKGAMEELRLAGVGVTETQYLMPLKQTQQAVKKAQQLLKDGKYYEANLALKGAEDGIITDSVTLVDAN
;
A
#
# COMPACT_ATOMS: atom_id res chain seq x y z
N MET A 1 -11.26 43.60 8.11
CA MET A 1 -10.66 43.83 6.78
C MET A 1 -10.54 42.48 6.06
N LYS A 2 -11.23 42.31 4.94
CA LYS A 2 -11.17 41.10 4.09
C LYS A 2 -9.84 41.10 3.32
N ARG A 3 -9.14 39.97 3.26
CA ARG A 3 -8.02 39.76 2.32
C ARG A 3 -8.41 38.64 1.35
N ILE A 4 -8.53 39.06 0.10
CA ILE A 4 -8.81 38.30 -1.10
C ILE A 4 -7.49 37.66 -1.54
N LEU A 5 -7.49 36.36 -1.81
CA LEU A 5 -6.42 35.71 -2.58
C LEU A 5 -7.02 35.14 -3.86
N THR A 6 -6.36 35.55 -4.93
CA THR A 6 -6.69 35.50 -6.35
C THR A 6 -6.59 34.09 -6.92
N ALA A 7 -7.66 33.65 -7.60
CA ALA A 7 -7.66 32.46 -8.43
C ALA A 7 -7.07 32.78 -9.81
N THR A 8 -6.00 32.09 -10.17
CA THR A 8 -5.42 32.12 -11.51
C THR A 8 -6.33 31.33 -12.45
N ALA A 9 -7.06 32.04 -13.30
CA ALA A 9 -7.83 31.45 -14.39
C ALA A 9 -6.85 31.08 -15.53
N LEU A 10 -6.71 29.78 -15.82
CA LEU A 10 -5.99 29.32 -16.99
C LEU A 10 -6.97 29.30 -18.17
N SER A 11 -6.79 30.24 -19.07
CA SER A 11 -7.46 30.33 -20.37
C SER A 11 -6.98 29.21 -21.30
N LEU A 12 -7.90 28.41 -21.84
CA LEU A 12 -7.64 27.59 -23.02
C LEU A 12 -8.62 27.94 -24.13
N ALA A 13 -8.04 28.01 -25.33
CA ALA A 13 -8.47 28.81 -26.47
C ALA A 13 -9.68 28.26 -27.23
N MET A 14 -10.41 29.19 -27.85
CA MET A 14 -11.39 28.94 -28.88
C MET A 14 -10.73 28.30 -30.11
N MET A 15 -11.37 27.29 -30.70
CA MET A 15 -11.21 27.00 -32.12
C MET A 15 -12.57 27.00 -32.81
N SER A 16 -12.58 27.71 -33.93
CA SER A 16 -13.69 28.15 -34.76
C SER A 16 -14.45 27.03 -35.46
N THR A 17 -15.73 27.33 -35.69
CA THR A 17 -16.76 26.57 -36.39
C THR A 17 -16.42 26.23 -37.85
N PHE A 18 -16.68 24.98 -38.24
CA PHE A 18 -17.25 24.65 -39.55
C PHE A 18 -18.58 23.95 -39.32
N THR A 19 -19.66 24.54 -39.82
CA THR A 19 -21.00 23.95 -39.86
C THR A 19 -21.19 23.24 -41.19
N TRP A 20 -21.64 21.97 -41.14
CA TRP A 20 -22.49 21.39 -42.18
C TRP A 20 -23.74 20.88 -41.48
N ALA A 21 -24.89 21.42 -41.86
CA ALA A 21 -26.19 21.00 -41.38
C ALA A 21 -26.62 19.74 -42.15
N ALA A 22 -26.84 18.64 -41.42
CA ALA A 22 -27.64 17.51 -41.89
C ALA A 22 -28.37 16.88 -40.68
N ASP A 23 -29.68 17.07 -40.71
CA ASP A 23 -30.77 16.32 -40.09
C ASP A 23 -30.65 15.73 -38.66
N SER A 24 -31.42 16.33 -37.77
CA SER A 24 -32.31 15.73 -36.77
C SER A 24 -32.09 14.25 -36.38
N ALA A 25 -31.19 14.02 -35.43
CA ALA A 25 -31.43 13.11 -34.32
C ALA A 25 -30.73 13.68 -33.09
N ALA A 26 -31.48 13.96 -32.03
CA ALA A 26 -30.92 14.39 -30.76
C ALA A 26 -30.15 13.23 -30.11
N THR A 27 -28.91 12.98 -30.56
CA THR A 27 -27.94 12.24 -29.77
C THR A 27 -27.25 13.26 -28.88
N VAL A 28 -27.73 13.35 -27.63
CA VAL A 28 -26.98 13.96 -26.54
C VAL A 28 -25.58 13.33 -26.59
N PRO A 29 -24.49 14.11 -26.77
CA PRO A 29 -23.18 13.56 -26.55
C PRO A 29 -23.16 13.17 -25.08
N ALA A 30 -23.16 11.87 -24.79
CA ALA A 30 -22.81 11.40 -23.46
C ALA A 30 -21.41 11.93 -23.21
N ALA A 31 -21.32 13.04 -22.50
CA ALA A 31 -20.07 13.54 -21.98
C ALA A 31 -19.59 12.46 -21.03
N THR A 32 -18.75 11.55 -21.52
CA THR A 32 -17.91 10.68 -20.71
C THR A 32 -16.98 11.59 -19.92
N THR A 33 -17.54 12.17 -18.87
CA THR A 33 -16.83 12.93 -17.87
C THR A 33 -16.13 11.87 -17.04
N THR A 34 -14.89 11.56 -17.39
CA THR A 34 -14.06 10.68 -16.57
C THR A 34 -14.03 11.24 -15.15
N VAL A 35 -14.54 10.49 -14.18
CA VAL A 35 -14.43 10.84 -12.76
C VAL A 35 -12.95 10.96 -12.45
N SER A 36 -12.51 12.13 -11.97
CA SER A 36 -11.16 12.29 -11.44
C SER A 36 -10.93 11.27 -10.33
N THR A 37 -9.95 10.40 -10.58
CA THR A 37 -9.60 9.13 -9.90
C THR A 37 -9.17 9.23 -8.43
N ASN A 38 -9.55 10.27 -7.70
CA ASN A 38 -9.18 10.46 -6.29
C ASN A 38 -10.23 9.84 -5.34
N VAL A 39 -10.54 8.56 -5.54
CA VAL A 39 -11.46 7.79 -4.68
C VAL A 39 -10.82 7.51 -3.31
N LEU A 40 -9.50 7.33 -3.28
CA LEU A 40 -8.71 7.15 -2.07
C LEU A 40 -7.28 7.69 -2.27
N THR A 41 -6.83 8.56 -1.38
CA THR A 41 -5.44 9.05 -1.40
C THR A 41 -4.48 8.01 -0.82
N ALA A 42 -3.20 8.09 -1.20
CA ALA A 42 -2.15 7.22 -0.65
C ALA A 42 -2.01 7.32 0.88
N GLN A 43 -2.32 8.49 1.47
CA GLN A 43 -2.31 8.68 2.91
C GLN A 43 -3.45 7.95 3.60
N GLN A 44 -4.68 8.08 3.07
CA GLN A 44 -5.85 7.37 3.59
C GLN A 44 -5.67 5.84 3.49
N ALA A 45 -5.06 5.35 2.40
CA ALA A 45 -4.72 3.94 2.24
C ALA A 45 -3.79 3.40 3.35
N LYS A 46 -2.78 4.19 3.76
CA LYS A 46 -1.86 3.81 4.84
C LYS A 46 -2.52 3.80 6.21
N GLU A 47 -3.41 4.75 6.47
CA GLU A 47 -4.12 4.85 7.75
C GLU A 47 -5.11 3.70 7.95
N VAL A 48 -5.69 3.18 6.86
CA VAL A 48 -6.53 1.98 6.88
C VAL A 48 -5.71 0.74 7.23
N ALA A 49 -4.52 0.60 6.65
CA ALA A 49 -3.79 -0.66 6.64
C ALA A 49 -2.97 -1.01 7.90
N LYS A 50 -2.81 -0.07 8.86
CA LYS A 50 -1.98 -0.24 10.07
C LYS A 50 -0.69 -1.05 9.82
N VAL A 51 0.27 -0.40 9.16
CA VAL A 51 1.49 -1.05 8.66
C VAL A 51 2.70 -0.80 9.57
N ALA A 52 3.44 -1.86 9.90
CA ALA A 52 4.73 -1.79 10.59
C ALA A 52 5.84 -1.34 9.62
N GLN A 53 6.01 -0.02 9.46
CA GLN A 53 7.01 0.58 8.56
C GLN A 53 8.45 0.10 8.86
N GLN A 54 8.76 -0.18 10.13
CA GLN A 54 10.05 -0.73 10.55
C GLN A 54 10.30 -2.13 9.97
N GLY A 55 9.28 -3.00 9.95
CA GLY A 55 9.36 -4.31 9.32
C GLY A 55 9.55 -4.23 7.80
N PHE A 56 8.87 -3.28 7.14
CA PHE A 56 9.07 -3.02 5.71
C PHE A 56 10.53 -2.66 5.40
N ASN A 57 11.08 -1.73 6.17
CA ASN A 57 12.46 -1.27 5.98
C ASN A 57 13.46 -2.42 6.21
N ALA A 58 13.23 -3.26 7.22
CA ALA A 58 14.07 -4.43 7.47
C ALA A 58 14.06 -5.40 6.27
N MET A 59 12.89 -5.67 5.69
CA MET A 59 12.80 -6.57 4.52
C MET A 59 13.41 -5.96 3.27
N ARG A 60 13.36 -4.63 3.10
CA ARG A 60 14.09 -3.94 2.03
C ARG A 60 15.61 -4.08 2.21
N ASP A 61 16.11 -3.95 3.43
CA ASP A 61 17.53 -4.14 3.73
C ASP A 61 17.95 -5.60 3.48
N VAL A 62 17.11 -6.59 3.80
CA VAL A 62 17.31 -8.00 3.45
C VAL A 62 17.44 -8.18 1.93
N GLN A 63 16.52 -7.60 1.15
CA GLN A 63 16.55 -7.68 -0.31
C GLN A 63 17.82 -7.06 -0.89
N TYR A 64 18.19 -5.86 -0.41
CA TYR A 64 19.40 -5.17 -0.85
C TYR A 64 20.67 -5.91 -0.45
N ALA A 65 20.71 -6.54 0.73
CA ALA A 65 21.85 -7.34 1.16
C ALA A 65 22.09 -8.50 0.19
N ARG A 66 21.04 -9.21 -0.23
CA ARG A 66 21.15 -10.30 -1.21
C ARG A 66 21.68 -9.82 -2.56
N VAL A 67 21.18 -8.67 -3.04
CA VAL A 67 21.72 -8.05 -4.28
C VAL A 67 23.19 -7.67 -4.11
N SER A 68 23.57 -7.07 -2.98
CA SER A 68 24.96 -6.68 -2.70
C SER A 68 25.91 -7.88 -2.66
N LEU A 69 25.48 -9.03 -2.12
CA LEU A 69 26.30 -10.25 -2.11
C LEU A 69 26.66 -10.70 -3.52
N PHE A 70 25.69 -10.78 -4.44
CA PHE A 70 25.94 -11.21 -5.81
C PHE A 70 26.66 -10.17 -6.68
N ARG A 71 26.73 -8.92 -6.22
CA ARG A 71 27.53 -7.86 -6.86
C ARG A 71 28.96 -7.78 -6.33
N GLY A 72 29.36 -8.66 -5.41
CA GLY A 72 30.70 -8.65 -4.82
C GLY A 72 30.91 -7.55 -3.77
N TYR A 73 29.84 -7.09 -3.11
CA TYR A 73 29.89 -6.10 -2.04
C TYR A 73 29.52 -6.70 -0.67
N PRO A 74 30.33 -7.64 -0.12
CA PRO A 74 30.01 -8.32 1.13
C PRO A 74 29.95 -7.37 2.33
N ASP A 75 30.77 -6.32 2.36
CA ASP A 75 30.73 -5.31 3.43
C ASP A 75 29.42 -4.51 3.44
N VAL A 76 28.88 -4.22 2.25
CA VAL A 76 27.57 -3.55 2.12
C VAL A 76 26.46 -4.49 2.57
N ALA A 77 26.52 -5.77 2.17
CA ALA A 77 25.58 -6.77 2.64
C ALA A 77 25.61 -6.91 4.17
N GLN A 78 26.79 -6.98 4.78
CA GLN A 78 26.92 -7.05 6.25
C GLN A 78 26.29 -5.85 6.94
N LYS A 79 26.50 -4.63 6.43
CA LYS A 79 25.86 -3.41 6.97
C LYS A 79 24.34 -3.50 6.89
N LEU A 80 23.79 -3.87 5.74
CA LEU A 80 22.35 -4.00 5.52
C LEU A 80 21.72 -5.08 6.41
N VAL A 81 22.35 -6.25 6.54
CA VAL A 81 21.84 -7.31 7.45
C VAL A 81 21.91 -6.85 8.91
N ASN A 82 22.94 -6.09 9.30
CA ASN A 82 23.01 -5.52 10.65
C ASN A 82 21.90 -4.48 10.89
N GLN A 83 21.61 -3.63 9.91
CA GLN A 83 20.51 -2.68 9.95
C GLN A 83 19.15 -3.38 10.07
N ALA A 84 18.91 -4.41 9.24
CA ALA A 84 17.71 -5.24 9.33
C ALA A 84 17.57 -5.88 10.71
N ASN A 85 18.65 -6.41 11.29
CA ASN A 85 18.61 -7.01 12.63
C ASN A 85 18.27 -5.98 13.71
N THR A 86 18.84 -4.77 13.63
CA THR A 86 18.51 -3.67 14.55
C THR A 86 17.05 -3.29 14.42
N LEU A 87 16.56 -3.07 13.20
CA LEU A 87 15.14 -2.75 12.95
C LEU A 87 14.21 -3.85 13.48
N LEU A 88 14.58 -5.13 13.39
CA LEU A 88 13.72 -6.21 13.88
C LEU A 88 13.82 -6.45 15.40
N SER A 89 14.88 -5.99 16.06
CA SER A 89 15.16 -6.29 17.47
C SER A 89 15.07 -5.08 18.40
N ASP A 90 14.95 -3.87 17.86
CA ASP A 90 14.73 -2.65 18.63
C ASP A 90 13.30 -2.60 19.19
N ASP A 91 13.16 -2.04 20.40
CA ASP A 91 11.91 -1.93 21.15
C ASP A 91 11.11 -0.67 20.78
N SER A 92 11.61 0.15 19.84
CA SER A 92 10.94 1.35 19.33
C SER A 92 9.60 1.09 18.62
N THR A 93 9.37 -0.13 18.13
CA THR A 93 8.10 -0.56 17.53
C THR A 93 7.38 -1.52 18.47
N ASN A 94 6.15 -1.17 18.86
CA ASN A 94 5.26 -2.10 19.55
C ASN A 94 4.66 -3.11 18.55
N TRP A 95 5.39 -4.18 18.26
CA TRP A 95 5.00 -5.19 17.28
C TRP A 95 3.60 -5.78 17.48
N LYS A 96 3.08 -5.78 18.71
CA LYS A 96 1.75 -6.31 19.05
C LYS A 96 0.61 -5.56 18.33
N GLU A 97 0.81 -4.28 18.01
CA GLU A 97 -0.19 -3.46 17.32
C GLU A 97 -0.38 -3.85 15.85
N PHE A 98 0.58 -4.58 15.28
CA PHE A 98 0.63 -4.96 13.87
C PHE A 98 0.36 -6.44 13.64
N ILE A 99 0.06 -7.21 14.69
CA ILE A 99 -0.17 -8.66 14.59
C ILE A 99 -1.47 -8.93 13.83
N LYS A 100 -1.40 -9.78 12.80
CA LYS A 100 -2.54 -10.37 12.12
C LYS A 100 -3.06 -11.56 12.92
N THR A 101 -4.03 -11.33 13.81
CA THR A 101 -4.47 -12.28 14.84
C THR A 101 -5.24 -13.50 14.33
N ASP A 102 -5.86 -13.40 13.15
CA ASP A 102 -6.62 -14.48 12.50
C ASP A 102 -5.75 -15.40 11.64
N LYS A 103 -4.42 -15.20 11.60
CA LYS A 103 -3.48 -16.01 10.83
C LYS A 103 -2.42 -16.64 11.75
N LYS A 104 -2.20 -17.94 11.57
CA LYS A 104 -1.18 -18.70 12.31
C LYS A 104 0.09 -18.83 11.49
N THR A 105 1.24 -18.70 12.15
CA THR A 105 2.56 -18.95 11.56
C THR A 105 2.90 -20.45 11.61
N PRO A 106 3.83 -20.92 10.76
CA PRO A 106 4.36 -22.28 10.85
C PRO A 106 5.21 -22.54 12.12
N LEU A 107 5.84 -21.49 12.67
CA LEU A 107 6.70 -21.57 13.86
C LEU A 107 5.90 -21.33 15.14
N ALA A 108 5.90 -22.29 16.05
CA ALA A 108 5.22 -22.15 17.34
C ALA A 108 5.71 -20.92 18.12
N GLY A 109 4.75 -20.10 18.58
CA GLY A 109 5.01 -18.86 19.30
C GLY A 109 5.52 -17.71 18.42
N ASP A 110 5.32 -17.77 17.11
CA ASP A 110 5.54 -16.66 16.18
C ASP A 110 4.21 -16.05 15.71
N ASN A 111 4.24 -14.79 15.29
CA ASN A 111 3.09 -14.06 14.78
C ASN A 111 3.40 -13.44 13.42
N TYR A 112 2.40 -13.42 12.55
CA TYR A 112 2.44 -12.58 11.35
C TYR A 112 2.22 -11.12 11.75
N VAL A 113 3.07 -10.23 11.26
CA VAL A 113 2.89 -8.78 11.37
C VAL A 113 2.69 -8.15 10.00
N VAL A 114 1.76 -7.20 9.89
CA VAL A 114 1.49 -6.46 8.65
C VAL A 114 2.63 -5.47 8.40
N ILE A 115 3.48 -5.75 7.41
CA ILE A 115 4.64 -4.90 7.07
C ILE A 115 4.44 -4.06 5.82
N ASN A 116 3.44 -4.37 5.00
CA ASN A 116 3.05 -3.52 3.88
C ASN A 116 1.58 -3.76 3.54
N ALA A 117 0.98 -2.85 2.81
CA ALA A 117 -0.34 -3.03 2.24
C ALA A 117 -0.49 -2.26 0.93
N SER A 118 -1.35 -2.76 0.06
CA SER A 118 -1.78 -2.09 -1.16
C SER A 118 -3.30 -2.12 -1.28
N ILE A 119 -3.88 -1.05 -1.80
CA ILE A 119 -5.31 -0.96 -2.08
C ILE A 119 -5.55 -1.19 -3.56
N SER A 120 -6.54 -2.02 -3.88
CA SER A 120 -7.10 -2.18 -5.22
C SER A 120 -8.57 -1.77 -5.24
N LEU A 121 -8.92 -1.00 -6.27
CA LEU A 121 -10.28 -0.52 -6.53
C LEU A 121 -10.88 -1.31 -7.70
N ALA A 122 -12.14 -1.71 -7.57
CA ALA A 122 -12.90 -2.37 -8.62
C ALA A 122 -14.18 -1.57 -8.91
N GLU A 123 -14.29 -1.01 -10.11
CA GLU A 123 -15.43 -0.21 -10.56
C GLU A 123 -15.64 -0.33 -12.08
N ASP A 124 -16.77 0.15 -12.57
CA ASP A 124 -17.16 0.12 -13.99
C ASP A 124 -16.64 1.33 -14.81
N PHE A 125 -15.98 2.30 -14.17
CA PHE A 125 -15.54 3.57 -14.76
C PHE A 125 -16.65 4.41 -15.41
N VAL A 126 -17.92 4.10 -15.14
CA VAL A 126 -19.06 4.90 -15.62
C VAL A 126 -19.35 6.00 -14.61
N ALA A 127 -19.34 7.25 -15.08
CA ALA A 127 -19.68 8.40 -14.26
C ALA A 127 -21.21 8.57 -14.20
N THR A 128 -21.76 8.61 -12.99
CA THR A 128 -23.14 8.99 -12.74
C THR A 128 -23.22 10.04 -11.63
N PRO A 129 -24.25 10.91 -11.62
CA PRO A 129 -24.46 11.86 -10.52
C PRO A 129 -24.51 11.18 -9.14
N GLU A 130 -25.10 9.99 -9.07
CA GLU A 130 -25.22 9.19 -7.85
C GLU A 130 -23.83 8.73 -7.37
N LYS A 131 -23.00 8.21 -8.28
CA LYS A 131 -21.64 7.75 -7.98
C LYS A 131 -20.74 8.90 -7.54
N GLN A 132 -20.85 10.07 -8.20
CA GLN A 132 -20.09 11.26 -7.80
C GLN A 132 -20.48 11.72 -6.38
N LYS A 133 -21.77 11.74 -6.06
CA LYS A 133 -22.26 12.11 -4.72
C LYS A 133 -21.76 11.15 -3.65
N ALA A 134 -21.71 9.85 -3.94
CA ALA A 134 -21.19 8.84 -3.02
C ALA A 134 -19.67 8.99 -2.82
N ILE A 135 -18.89 9.27 -3.87
CA ILE A 135 -17.45 9.56 -3.76
C ILE A 135 -17.21 10.80 -2.91
N ASP A 136 -17.99 11.88 -3.10
CA ASP A 136 -17.87 13.11 -2.30
C ASP A 136 -18.19 12.84 -0.81
N SER A 137 -19.22 12.04 -0.56
CA SER A 137 -19.61 11.57 0.79
C SER A 137 -18.50 10.72 1.44
N ALA A 138 -17.94 9.75 0.71
CA ALA A 138 -16.81 8.94 1.16
C ALA A 138 -15.58 9.80 1.50
N ASN A 139 -15.23 10.75 0.63
CA ASN A 139 -14.14 11.69 0.85
C ASN A 139 -14.36 12.55 2.10
N ALA A 140 -15.60 12.99 2.36
CA ALA A 140 -15.93 13.72 3.57
C ALA A 140 -15.80 12.86 4.83
N LYS A 141 -16.15 11.57 4.75
CA LYS A 141 -15.99 10.60 5.84
C LYS A 141 -14.53 10.28 6.13
N PHE A 142 -13.69 10.07 5.10
CA PHE A 142 -12.25 9.91 5.28
C PHE A 142 -11.60 11.12 5.97
N LYS A 143 -11.97 12.34 5.59
CA LYS A 143 -11.47 13.58 6.25
C LYS A 143 -11.82 13.66 7.74
N LYS A 144 -12.85 12.94 8.18
CA LYS A 144 -13.29 12.86 9.58
C LYS A 144 -12.76 11.62 10.32
N GLY A 145 -11.96 10.78 9.65
CA GLY A 145 -11.46 9.51 10.19
C GLY A 145 -12.50 8.37 10.18
N ASP A 146 -13.67 8.57 9.56
CA ASP A 146 -14.69 7.53 9.42
C ASP A 146 -14.37 6.62 8.23
N HIS A 147 -13.35 5.79 8.37
CA HIS A 147 -12.87 4.92 7.29
C HIS A 147 -13.92 3.85 6.95
N LYS A 148 -14.57 3.27 7.96
CA LYS A 148 -15.61 2.24 7.76
C LYS A 148 -16.80 2.81 7.00
N GLY A 149 -17.32 3.97 7.42
CA GLY A 149 -18.43 4.61 6.74
C GLY A 149 -18.07 5.08 5.32
N ALA A 150 -16.82 5.44 5.07
CA ALA A 150 -16.34 5.80 3.73
C ALA A 150 -16.29 4.58 2.80
N MET A 151 -15.73 3.45 3.27
CA MET A 151 -15.68 2.21 2.50
C MET A 151 -17.08 1.68 2.18
N GLU A 152 -18.02 1.80 3.12
CA GLU A 152 -19.42 1.44 2.91
C GLU A 152 -20.10 2.32 1.84
N GLU A 153 -19.82 3.61 1.85
CA GLU A 153 -20.34 4.54 0.82
C GLU A 153 -19.84 4.18 -0.58
N LEU A 154 -18.54 3.86 -0.69
CA LEU A 154 -17.92 3.42 -1.94
C LEU A 154 -18.54 2.11 -2.43
N ARG A 155 -18.74 1.14 -1.54
CA ARG A 155 -19.38 -0.13 -1.87
C ARG A 155 -20.79 0.07 -2.41
N LEU A 156 -21.61 0.90 -1.75
CA LEU A 156 -22.97 1.21 -2.19
C LEU A 156 -23.00 1.90 -3.56
N ALA A 157 -21.92 2.61 -3.93
CA ALA A 157 -21.72 3.23 -5.23
C ALA A 157 -21.16 2.28 -6.31
N GLY A 158 -21.06 0.98 -6.02
CA GLY A 158 -20.48 0.00 -6.94
C GLY A 158 -18.95 0.06 -7.04
N VAL A 159 -18.28 0.70 -6.08
CA VAL A 159 -16.82 0.74 -5.99
C VAL A 159 -16.35 -0.24 -4.91
N GLY A 160 -15.85 -1.39 -5.34
CA GLY A 160 -15.23 -2.38 -4.46
C GLY A 160 -13.84 -1.95 -4.03
N VAL A 161 -13.53 -2.05 -2.74
CA VAL A 161 -12.21 -1.74 -2.19
C VAL A 161 -11.63 -2.99 -1.52
N THR A 162 -10.49 -3.45 -2.01
CA THR A 162 -9.75 -4.58 -1.43
C THR A 162 -8.39 -4.12 -0.95
N GLU A 163 -8.03 -4.50 0.27
CA GLU A 163 -6.70 -4.34 0.83
C GLU A 163 -5.93 -5.66 0.67
N THR A 164 -4.73 -5.60 0.11
CA THR A 164 -3.79 -6.73 0.11
C THR A 164 -2.65 -6.42 1.07
N GLN A 165 -2.56 -7.19 2.15
CA GLN A 165 -1.57 -7.08 3.20
C GLN A 165 -0.40 -8.01 2.94
N TYR A 166 0.82 -7.56 3.28
CA TYR A 166 2.04 -8.35 3.25
C TYR A 166 2.45 -8.66 4.68
N LEU A 167 2.48 -9.95 4.99
CA LEU A 167 2.61 -10.45 6.35
C LEU A 167 3.97 -11.09 6.56
N MET A 168 4.73 -10.57 7.52
CA MET A 168 6.05 -11.07 7.90
C MET A 168 5.97 -11.94 9.16
N PRO A 169 6.50 -13.17 9.16
CA PRO A 169 6.59 -13.98 10.37
C PRO A 169 7.75 -13.45 11.21
N LEU A 170 7.44 -12.72 12.29
CA LEU A 170 8.39 -11.85 12.98
C LEU A 170 9.61 -12.62 13.53
N LYS A 171 9.37 -13.67 14.31
CA LYS A 171 10.40 -14.46 14.97
C LYS A 171 11.21 -15.27 13.97
N GLN A 172 10.57 -15.87 12.98
CA GLN A 172 11.26 -16.60 11.90
C GLN A 172 12.18 -15.65 11.11
N THR A 173 11.72 -14.44 10.81
CA THR A 173 12.52 -13.41 10.12
C THR A 173 13.71 -12.99 10.97
N GLN A 174 13.51 -12.69 12.26
CA GLN A 174 14.60 -12.38 13.20
C GLN A 174 15.67 -13.48 13.24
N GLN A 175 15.24 -14.75 13.29
CA GLN A 175 16.15 -15.90 13.29
C GLN A 175 16.96 -16.00 11.99
N ALA A 176 16.30 -15.82 10.84
CA ALA A 176 16.93 -15.86 9.53
C ALA A 176 17.97 -14.75 9.36
N VAL A 177 17.64 -13.52 9.76
CA VAL A 177 18.55 -12.38 9.72
C VAL A 177 19.75 -12.60 10.65
N LYS A 178 19.54 -13.05 11.90
CA LYS A 178 20.64 -13.38 12.83
C LYS A 178 21.55 -14.48 12.29
N LYS A 179 20.97 -15.52 11.68
CA LYS A 179 21.74 -16.59 11.04
C LYS A 179 22.58 -16.05 9.88
N ALA A 180 21.99 -15.20 9.03
CA ALA A 180 22.72 -14.55 7.95
C ALA A 180 23.87 -13.67 8.46
N GLN A 181 23.67 -12.90 9.54
CA GLN A 181 24.75 -12.11 10.15
C GLN A 181 25.94 -12.98 10.55
N GLN A 182 25.70 -14.16 11.14
CA GLN A 182 26.78 -15.07 11.51
C GLN A 182 27.46 -15.66 10.28
N LEU A 183 26.70 -16.11 9.30
CA LEU A 183 27.25 -16.68 8.06
C LEU A 183 28.11 -15.67 7.28
N LEU A 184 27.72 -14.39 7.26
CA LEU A 184 28.52 -13.33 6.65
C LEU A 184 29.86 -13.11 7.36
N LYS A 185 29.89 -13.15 8.70
CA LYS A 185 31.13 -13.10 9.49
C LYS A 185 32.06 -14.28 9.18
N ASP A 186 31.47 -15.44 8.91
CA ASP A 186 32.20 -16.67 8.56
C ASP A 186 32.60 -16.73 7.07
N GLY A 187 32.32 -15.68 6.27
CA GLY A 187 32.61 -15.65 4.82
C GLY A 187 31.68 -16.54 3.98
N LYS A 188 30.62 -17.10 4.56
CA LYS A 188 29.64 -17.99 3.92
C LYS A 188 28.56 -17.21 3.20
N TYR A 189 28.95 -16.49 2.15
CA TYR A 189 28.09 -15.53 1.46
C TYR A 189 26.88 -16.18 0.79
N TYR A 190 27.05 -17.35 0.17
CA TYR A 190 25.96 -18.03 -0.52
C TYR A 190 24.91 -18.55 0.48
N GLU A 191 25.36 -19.15 1.58
CA GLU A 191 24.49 -19.65 2.65
C GLU A 191 23.80 -18.50 3.39
N ALA A 192 24.49 -17.37 3.59
CA ALA A 192 23.87 -16.15 4.11
C ALA A 192 22.74 -15.68 3.19
N ASN A 193 22.97 -15.65 1.88
CA ASN A 193 21.92 -15.34 0.91
C ASN A 193 20.73 -16.31 1.00
N LEU A 194 20.98 -17.62 1.15
CA LEU A 194 19.89 -18.60 1.30
C LEU A 194 19.08 -18.37 2.59
N ALA A 195 19.74 -18.03 3.70
CA ALA A 195 19.04 -17.66 4.93
C ALA A 195 18.17 -16.39 4.74
N LEU A 196 18.71 -15.36 4.09
CA LEU A 196 17.98 -14.14 3.77
C LEU A 196 16.82 -14.40 2.80
N LYS A 197 17.01 -15.27 1.80
CA LYS A 197 15.93 -15.67 0.89
C LYS A 197 14.81 -16.39 1.65
N GLY A 198 15.15 -17.25 2.60
CA GLY A 198 14.16 -17.88 3.48
C GLY A 198 13.35 -16.89 4.32
N ALA A 199 13.91 -15.72 4.64
CA ALA A 199 13.17 -14.63 5.28
C ALA A 199 12.17 -13.98 4.32
N GLU A 200 12.57 -13.72 3.07
CA GLU A 200 11.68 -13.19 2.03
C GLU A 200 10.56 -14.18 1.65
N ASP A 201 10.90 -15.47 1.45
CA ASP A 201 9.95 -16.53 1.12
C ASP A 201 8.94 -16.77 2.27
N GLY A 202 9.26 -16.32 3.49
CA GLY A 202 8.35 -16.35 4.63
C GLY A 202 7.25 -15.30 4.57
N ILE A 203 7.38 -14.27 3.73
CA ILE A 203 6.36 -13.25 3.55
C ILE A 203 5.17 -13.86 2.79
N ILE A 204 3.98 -13.75 3.36
CA ILE A 204 2.73 -14.14 2.69
C ILE A 204 1.87 -12.92 2.37
N THR A 205 0.93 -13.09 1.47
CA THR A 205 -0.10 -12.07 1.18
C THR A 205 -1.47 -12.52 1.70
N ASP A 206 -2.26 -11.57 2.17
CA ASP A 206 -3.65 -11.80 2.60
C ASP A 206 -4.50 -10.64 2.06
N SER A 207 -5.58 -10.95 1.35
CA SER A 207 -6.45 -9.94 0.76
C SER A 207 -7.78 -9.90 1.49
N VAL A 208 -8.16 -8.71 1.96
CA VAL A 208 -9.39 -8.47 2.72
C VAL A 208 -10.21 -7.39 2.02
N THR A 209 -11.50 -7.66 1.80
CA THR A 209 -12.45 -6.66 1.34
C THR A 209 -12.83 -5.76 2.52
N LEU A 210 -12.61 -4.45 2.38
CA LEU A 210 -12.63 -3.50 3.50
C LEU A 210 -14.03 -3.15 4.05
N VAL A 211 -15.05 -3.89 3.64
CA VAL A 211 -16.42 -3.78 4.15
C VAL A 211 -16.60 -4.65 5.41
N ASP A 212 -15.81 -5.71 5.54
CA ASP A 212 -15.99 -6.78 6.55
C ASP A 212 -14.92 -6.77 7.66
N ALA A 213 -14.00 -5.80 7.66
CA ALA A 213 -12.97 -5.70 8.69
C ALA A 213 -13.60 -5.17 10.01
N ASN A 214 -13.92 -6.09 10.91
CA ASN A 214 -14.34 -5.83 12.30
C ASN A 214 -13.12 -5.62 13.21
#